data_AF-A0A8C1Y4N3-F1
#
_entry.id   AF-A0A8C1Y4N3-F1
#
_cell.length_a   1.000
_cell.length_b   1.000
_cell.length_c   1.000
_cell.angle_alpha   90.00
_cell.angle_beta   90.00
_cell.angle_gamma   90.00
#
_symmetry.space_group_name_H-M   'P 1'
#
loop_
_entity.id
_entity.type
_entity.pdbx_description
1 polymer ?
#
loop_
_entity_poly.entity_id
_entity_poly.type
_entity_poly.pdbx_seq_one_letter_code
_entity_poly.pdbx_strand_id
1 'polypeptide(L)'
;MEGFWAVFFPVLRVWFTCLVVLIMLPAMFGISLGITETYMKILLKTLEVRKMSVVIHFCLCDSGLIQRNDSSLEQEIEELRRNRPKSAERGDFTLSDVLYFSTRGIESIVEDDVTQRFTSEELVSWNLLTRTNNNFQYISLRLTVLWGGGVVVRYCILLPLRITLTAIGLSWLVIGTTMVGFLPNFRVKGWLSELVHLMCYRICARGLSATIHYHNKQNRPKRGGICVANHTSPIDVVILANDGCYAMVGQVHGGLMGVLQRAMERSCPHIWFERAEMRDRHLVTQRLRDHVNNKTKLPILIFPEGTCINNTSVMMFKKGSFEIGGTIYPVAIKYDPQFGDAFWNSSKYSMVSYLLRMMTSWAIVCNVWYLPPMTQEEGEDAVQFANRVKSTIAQQGGLVDLAWDGGLKRAKVKDSFKEQQQKKYSHMVVGDDSSD
;
A
#
# COMPACT_ATOMS: atom_id res chain seq x y z
N MET A 1 -12.45 44.95 -26.94
CA MET A 1 -12.21 44.34 -25.60
C MET A 1 -13.51 44.08 -24.84
N GLU A 2 -14.53 44.94 -24.93
CA GLU A 2 -15.82 44.75 -24.22
C GLU A 2 -16.58 43.46 -24.58
N GLY A 3 -16.60 43.07 -25.86
CA GLY A 3 -17.24 41.82 -26.30
C GLY A 3 -16.57 40.54 -25.77
N PHE A 4 -15.26 40.57 -25.48
CA PHE A 4 -14.55 39.44 -24.90
C PHE A 4 -15.00 39.20 -23.46
N TRP A 5 -15.07 40.27 -22.65
CA TRP A 5 -15.54 40.20 -21.26
C TRP A 5 -17.03 39.82 -21.16
N ALA A 6 -17.86 40.31 -22.10
CA ALA A 6 -19.27 39.99 -22.17
C ALA A 6 -19.57 38.50 -22.41
N VAL A 7 -18.66 37.77 -23.09
CA VAL A 7 -18.77 36.31 -23.29
C VAL A 7 -18.01 35.53 -22.22
N PHE A 8 -16.86 36.04 -21.79
CA PHE A 8 -16.00 35.38 -20.80
C PHE A 8 -16.67 35.20 -19.44
N PHE A 9 -17.33 36.24 -18.91
CA PHE A 9 -17.95 36.17 -17.58
C PHE A 9 -19.13 35.17 -17.52
N PRO A 10 -20.07 35.13 -18.49
CA PRO A 10 -21.10 34.10 -18.52
C PRO A 10 -20.53 32.68 -18.62
N VAL A 11 -19.54 32.47 -19.47
CA VAL A 11 -18.89 31.15 -19.62
C VAL A 11 -18.23 30.72 -18.32
N LEU A 12 -17.49 31.62 -17.66
CA LEU A 12 -16.86 31.35 -16.37
C LEU A 12 -17.89 31.05 -15.28
N ARG A 13 -19.02 31.78 -15.26
CA ARG A 13 -20.11 31.56 -14.31
C ARG A 13 -20.76 30.20 -14.51
N VAL A 14 -21.05 29.82 -15.76
CA VAL A 14 -21.61 28.50 -16.09
C VAL A 14 -20.62 27.40 -15.69
N TRP A 15 -19.34 27.57 -16.02
CA TRP A 15 -18.29 26.62 -15.66
C TRP A 15 -18.18 26.43 -14.14
N PHE A 16 -18.15 27.52 -13.38
CA PHE A 16 -18.10 27.46 -11.91
C PHE A 16 -19.36 26.81 -11.33
N THR A 17 -20.53 27.13 -11.88
CA THR A 17 -21.80 26.52 -11.47
C THR A 17 -21.79 25.01 -11.71
N CYS A 18 -21.32 24.56 -12.89
CA CYS A 18 -21.16 23.14 -13.19
C CYS A 18 -20.17 22.45 -12.24
N LEU A 19 -19.05 23.09 -11.93
CA LEU A 19 -18.05 22.57 -10.99
C LEU A 19 -18.67 22.39 -9.59
N VAL A 20 -19.41 23.38 -9.11
CA VAL A 20 -20.08 23.30 -7.80
C VAL A 20 -21.15 22.21 -7.80
N VAL A 21 -22.04 22.20 -8.79
CA VAL A 21 -23.21 21.31 -8.81
C VAL A 21 -22.84 19.85 -9.12
N LEU A 22 -21.90 19.61 -10.03
CA LEU A 22 -21.57 18.26 -10.50
C LEU A 22 -20.40 17.63 -9.75
N ILE A 23 -19.51 18.41 -9.15
CA ILE A 23 -18.31 17.90 -8.49
C ILE A 23 -18.37 18.14 -6.98
N MET A 24 -18.53 19.39 -6.55
CA MET A 24 -18.43 19.77 -5.14
C MET A 24 -19.61 19.28 -4.31
N LEU A 25 -20.86 19.61 -4.68
CA LEU A 25 -22.04 19.22 -3.89
C LEU A 25 -22.16 17.71 -3.73
N PRO A 26 -21.99 16.88 -4.79
CA PRO A 26 -21.99 15.42 -4.63
C PRO A 26 -20.81 14.94 -3.78
N ALA A 27 -19.66 15.60 -3.81
CA ALA A 27 -18.53 15.27 -2.93
C ALA A 27 -18.84 15.59 -1.46
N MET A 28 -19.45 16.73 -1.15
CA MET A 28 -19.79 17.13 0.22
C MET A 28 -20.73 16.13 0.88
N PHE A 29 -21.77 15.71 0.17
CA PHE A 29 -22.79 14.80 0.70
C PHE A 29 -22.49 13.32 0.47
N GLY A 30 -21.39 12.99 -0.23
CA GLY A 30 -21.02 11.61 -0.55
C GLY A 30 -22.00 10.93 -1.52
N ILE A 31 -22.70 11.73 -2.32
CA ILE A 31 -23.66 11.25 -3.33
C ILE A 31 -22.87 10.86 -4.58
N SER A 32 -23.19 9.69 -5.14
CA SER A 32 -22.69 9.26 -6.44
C SER A 32 -23.68 9.67 -7.53
N LEU A 33 -23.16 10.18 -8.65
CA LEU A 33 -23.97 10.53 -9.83
C LEU A 33 -24.24 9.33 -10.76
N GLY A 34 -23.86 8.10 -10.36
CA GLY A 34 -24.06 6.89 -11.19
C GLY A 34 -23.00 6.68 -12.28
N ILE A 35 -22.15 7.68 -12.54
CA ILE A 35 -21.12 7.66 -13.60
C ILE A 35 -20.08 6.57 -13.30
N THR A 36 -19.57 6.52 -12.07
CA THR A 36 -18.57 5.53 -11.67
C THR A 36 -19.14 4.11 -11.74
N GLU A 37 -20.37 3.89 -11.27
CA GLU A 37 -21.03 2.59 -11.30
C GLU A 37 -21.25 2.11 -12.74
N THR A 38 -21.66 3.01 -13.63
CA THR A 38 -21.84 2.71 -15.06
C THR A 38 -20.49 2.38 -15.71
N TYR A 39 -19.46 3.19 -15.44
CA TYR A 39 -18.10 2.93 -15.90
C TYR A 39 -17.58 1.57 -15.44
N MET A 40 -17.75 1.24 -14.16
CA MET A 40 -17.32 -0.03 -13.58
C MET A 40 -18.07 -1.23 -14.19
N LYS A 41 -19.38 -1.11 -14.45
CA LYS A 41 -20.15 -2.16 -15.16
C LYS A 41 -19.61 -2.41 -16.58
N ILE A 42 -19.32 -1.34 -17.33
CA ILE A 42 -18.74 -1.44 -18.68
C ILE A 42 -17.35 -2.09 -18.61
N LEU A 43 -16.52 -1.65 -17.67
CA LEU A 43 -15.17 -2.14 -17.48
C LEU A 43 -15.14 -3.62 -17.09
N LEU A 44 -15.96 -4.02 -16.12
CA LEU A 44 -16.13 -5.42 -15.72
C LEU A 44 -16.54 -6.29 -16.91
N LYS A 45 -17.57 -5.88 -17.66
CA LYS A 45 -18.02 -6.62 -18.85
C LYS A 45 -16.90 -6.74 -19.90
N THR A 46 -16.09 -5.70 -20.06
CA THR A 46 -14.93 -5.71 -20.97
C THR A 46 -13.84 -6.68 -20.50
N LEU A 47 -13.61 -6.78 -19.19
CA LEU A 47 -12.63 -7.69 -18.59
C LEU A 47 -13.15 -9.15 -18.48
N GLU A 48 -14.46 -9.37 -18.32
CA GLU A 48 -15.10 -10.70 -18.21
C GLU A 48 -15.14 -11.45 -19.54
N VAL A 49 -15.43 -10.76 -20.65
CA VAL A 49 -15.34 -11.32 -22.03
C VAL A 49 -13.98 -12.00 -22.27
N ARG A 50 -12.96 -11.65 -21.48
CA ARG A 50 -11.62 -12.20 -21.54
C ARG A 50 -11.34 -13.35 -20.57
N LYS A 51 -11.96 -13.40 -19.38
CA LYS A 51 -11.70 -14.48 -18.40
C LYS A 51 -11.98 -15.87 -19.00
N MET A 52 -13.03 -15.98 -19.82
CA MET A 52 -13.35 -17.23 -20.57
C MET A 52 -12.24 -17.70 -21.53
N SER A 53 -11.36 -16.82 -22.03
CA SER A 53 -10.31 -17.20 -22.97
C SER A 53 -8.98 -17.59 -22.31
N VAL A 54 -8.75 -17.21 -21.05
CA VAL A 54 -7.46 -17.43 -20.35
C VAL A 54 -7.51 -18.65 -19.43
N VAL A 55 -8.65 -18.94 -18.79
CA VAL A 55 -8.82 -20.07 -17.86
C VAL A 55 -8.58 -21.44 -18.55
N ILE A 56 -8.87 -21.55 -19.85
CA ILE A 56 -8.64 -22.77 -20.63
C ILE A 56 -7.14 -23.12 -20.75
N HIS A 57 -6.23 -22.15 -20.65
CA HIS A 57 -4.80 -22.40 -20.80
C HIS A 57 -4.08 -22.74 -19.49
N PHE A 58 -4.59 -22.26 -18.33
CA PHE A 58 -3.91 -22.34 -17.04
C PHE A 58 -4.16 -23.66 -16.29
N CYS A 59 -5.24 -24.39 -16.60
CA CYS A 59 -5.50 -25.74 -16.03
C CYS A 59 -4.47 -26.82 -16.45
N LEU A 60 -3.44 -26.47 -17.23
CA LEU A 60 -2.41 -27.39 -17.72
C LEU A 60 -1.06 -27.28 -16.99
N CYS A 61 -0.87 -26.31 -16.09
CA CYS A 61 0.37 -26.16 -15.31
C CYS A 61 0.04 -25.98 -13.82
N ASP A 62 -0.36 -27.06 -13.16
CA ASP A 62 -0.28 -27.14 -11.70
C ASP A 62 1.08 -27.77 -11.37
N SER A 63 2.05 -26.93 -10.99
CA SER A 63 3.38 -27.37 -10.59
C SER A 63 3.34 -27.71 -9.11
N GLY A 64 3.49 -29.00 -8.79
CA GLY A 64 3.45 -29.53 -7.43
C GLY A 64 4.40 -28.81 -6.48
N LEU A 65 3.89 -28.51 -5.28
CA LEU A 65 4.65 -28.08 -4.11
C LEU A 65 5.75 -29.12 -3.81
N ILE A 66 7.01 -28.69 -3.84
CA ILE A 66 8.12 -29.47 -3.30
C ILE A 66 7.94 -29.48 -1.78
N GLN A 67 7.66 -30.65 -1.23
CA GLN A 67 7.48 -30.83 0.20
C GLN A 67 8.85 -30.88 0.88
N ARG A 68 9.14 -29.88 1.71
CA ARG A 68 10.39 -29.78 2.45
C ARG A 68 10.37 -30.71 3.66
N ASN A 69 11.43 -31.50 3.85
CA ASN A 69 11.72 -32.13 5.15
C ASN A 69 12.45 -31.12 6.04
N ASP A 70 12.08 -31.03 7.31
CA ASP A 70 12.73 -30.14 8.32
C ASP A 70 14.10 -30.66 8.79
N SER A 71 14.81 -31.42 7.96
CA SER A 71 16.12 -31.98 8.27
C SER A 71 17.18 -30.88 8.37
N SER A 72 18.13 -31.05 9.29
CA SER A 72 19.24 -30.10 9.42
C SER A 72 20.16 -30.20 8.20
N LEU A 73 20.82 -29.09 7.86
CA LEU A 73 21.83 -28.98 6.79
C LEU A 73 22.88 -30.11 6.86
N GLU A 74 23.29 -30.47 8.08
CA GLU A 74 24.27 -31.53 8.35
C GLU A 74 23.69 -32.92 8.07
N GLN A 75 22.43 -33.17 8.44
CA GLN A 75 21.76 -34.46 8.25
C GLN A 75 21.54 -34.80 6.78
N GLU A 76 21.08 -33.85 5.96
CA GLU A 76 20.84 -34.08 4.53
C GLU A 76 22.14 -34.37 3.76
N ILE A 77 23.21 -33.65 4.10
CA ILE A 77 24.51 -33.86 3.48
C ILE A 77 25.15 -35.16 4.00
N GLU A 78 24.99 -35.51 5.27
CA GLU A 78 25.40 -36.81 5.81
C GLU A 78 24.67 -37.96 5.11
N GLU A 79 23.36 -37.85 4.87
CA GLU A 79 22.61 -38.86 4.09
C GLU A 79 23.11 -38.96 2.64
N LEU A 80 23.37 -37.81 1.98
CA LEU A 80 23.99 -37.77 0.65
C LEU A 80 25.39 -38.39 0.63
N ARG A 81 26.15 -38.30 1.73
CA ARG A 81 27.46 -38.94 1.90
C ARG A 81 27.35 -40.42 2.25
N ARG A 82 26.32 -40.83 3.00
CA ARG A 82 26.06 -42.21 3.45
C ARG A 82 25.62 -43.13 2.31
N ASN A 83 24.92 -42.59 1.31
CA ASN A 83 24.52 -43.32 0.10
C ASN A 83 25.67 -43.52 -0.91
N ARG A 84 26.93 -43.23 -0.55
CA ARG A 84 28.09 -43.34 -1.46
C ARG A 84 28.75 -44.73 -1.39
N PRO A 85 29.23 -45.26 -2.53
CA PRO A 85 29.86 -46.58 -2.60
C PRO A 85 31.30 -46.66 -2.06
N LYS A 86 31.92 -45.53 -1.67
CA LYS A 86 33.24 -45.49 -1.00
C LYS A 86 33.18 -44.57 0.21
N SER A 87 33.71 -45.04 1.35
CA SER A 87 33.95 -44.23 2.53
C SER A 87 34.97 -43.14 2.20
N ALA A 88 34.51 -41.93 1.91
CA ALA A 88 35.39 -40.79 1.83
C ALA A 88 36.02 -40.60 3.22
N GLU A 89 37.35 -40.53 3.28
CA GLU A 89 38.02 -40.01 4.46
C GLU A 89 37.47 -38.60 4.73
N ARG A 90 37.32 -38.27 6.01
CA ARG A 90 36.67 -37.04 6.47
C ARG A 90 37.43 -35.82 5.91
N GLY A 91 36.86 -35.12 4.92
CA GLY A 91 37.41 -33.86 4.39
C GLY A 91 37.55 -33.72 2.87
N ASP A 92 37.22 -34.74 2.07
CA ASP A 92 37.36 -34.63 0.61
C ASP A 92 36.18 -33.91 -0.07
N PHE A 93 36.45 -32.74 -0.67
CA PHE A 93 35.51 -31.99 -1.50
C PHE A 93 35.05 -32.82 -2.70
N THR A 94 33.73 -32.89 -2.94
CA THR A 94 33.15 -33.56 -4.11
C THR A 94 32.25 -32.63 -4.91
N LEU A 95 32.24 -32.77 -6.23
CA LEU A 95 31.42 -31.91 -7.11
C LEU A 95 29.91 -32.01 -6.79
N SER A 96 29.44 -33.14 -6.25
CA SER A 96 28.07 -33.31 -5.78
C SER A 96 27.71 -32.40 -4.61
N ASP A 97 28.68 -31.95 -3.82
CA ASP A 97 28.43 -31.03 -2.71
C ASP A 97 27.96 -29.66 -3.26
N VAL A 98 28.44 -29.26 -4.44
CA VAL A 98 27.99 -28.04 -5.14
C VAL A 98 26.52 -28.12 -5.56
N LEU A 99 26.04 -29.31 -5.97
CA LEU A 99 24.65 -29.51 -6.37
C LEU A 99 23.70 -29.27 -5.19
N TYR A 100 24.07 -29.72 -3.99
CA TYR A 100 23.28 -29.46 -2.79
C TYR A 100 23.07 -27.96 -2.56
N PHE A 101 24.14 -27.17 -2.54
CA PHE A 101 24.03 -25.72 -2.31
C PHE A 101 23.35 -24.99 -3.47
N SER A 102 23.51 -25.48 -4.70
CA SER A 102 22.78 -24.94 -5.85
C SER A 102 21.28 -25.18 -5.70
N THR A 103 20.88 -26.39 -5.31
CA THR A 103 19.49 -26.74 -5.00
C THR A 103 18.95 -25.88 -3.87
N ARG A 104 19.64 -25.78 -2.72
CA ARG A 104 19.25 -24.92 -1.59
C ARG A 104 19.15 -23.45 -1.98
N GLY A 105 20.05 -22.97 -2.85
CA GLY A 105 20.02 -21.61 -3.38
C GLY A 105 18.79 -21.36 -4.25
N ILE A 106 18.45 -22.31 -5.14
CA ILE A 106 17.24 -22.25 -5.96
C ILE A 106 15.99 -22.34 -5.07
N GLU A 107 15.93 -23.28 -4.13
CA GLU A 107 14.83 -23.39 -3.16
C GLU A 107 14.64 -22.10 -2.39
N SER A 108 15.71 -21.48 -1.90
CA SER A 108 15.62 -20.20 -1.18
C SER A 108 15.08 -19.05 -2.04
N ILE A 109 15.27 -19.10 -3.36
CA ILE A 109 14.70 -18.13 -4.31
C ILE A 109 13.22 -18.43 -4.56
N VAL A 110 12.87 -19.71 -4.71
CA VAL A 110 11.50 -20.16 -4.94
C VAL A 110 10.62 -19.93 -3.70
N GLU A 111 11.15 -20.21 -2.52
CA GLU A 111 10.52 -20.03 -1.20
C GLU A 111 10.67 -18.58 -0.65
N ASP A 112 11.09 -17.62 -1.47
CA ASP A 112 11.26 -16.24 -1.02
C ASP A 112 9.92 -15.53 -0.78
N ASP A 113 9.40 -15.68 0.43
CA ASP A 113 8.16 -15.03 0.87
C ASP A 113 8.27 -13.53 1.13
N VAL A 114 9.49 -12.98 1.16
CA VAL A 114 9.76 -11.62 1.66
C VAL A 114 10.04 -10.66 0.52
N THR A 115 11.04 -10.93 -0.33
CA THR A 115 11.46 -9.91 -1.31
C THR A 115 10.46 -9.76 -2.47
N GLN A 116 9.71 -10.82 -2.77
CA GLN A 116 8.58 -10.80 -3.70
C GLN A 116 7.49 -9.79 -3.28
N ARG A 117 7.38 -9.47 -1.98
CA ARG A 117 6.42 -8.47 -1.46
C ARG A 117 6.82 -7.04 -1.78
N PHE A 118 8.05 -6.81 -2.24
CA PHE A 118 8.55 -5.50 -2.68
C PHE A 118 8.47 -5.28 -4.19
N THR A 119 7.89 -6.22 -4.93
CA THR A 119 7.57 -6.11 -6.36
C THR A 119 6.07 -6.13 -6.60
N SER A 120 5.63 -5.62 -7.75
CA SER A 120 4.20 -5.69 -8.13
C SER A 120 3.72 -7.14 -8.11
N GLU A 121 2.49 -7.35 -7.66
CA GLU A 121 1.86 -8.67 -7.63
C GLU A 121 1.76 -9.25 -9.04
N GLU A 122 2.14 -10.52 -9.18
CA GLU A 122 2.00 -11.24 -10.44
C GLU A 122 0.55 -11.71 -10.62
N LEU A 123 -0.07 -11.27 -11.71
CA LEU A 123 -1.47 -11.58 -11.97
C LEU A 123 -1.60 -12.88 -12.76
N VAL A 124 -2.47 -13.77 -12.29
CA VAL A 124 -2.87 -14.99 -13.03
C VAL A 124 -3.37 -14.65 -14.43
N SER A 125 -4.11 -13.55 -14.56
CA SER A 125 -4.56 -13.03 -15.85
C SER A 125 -4.08 -11.59 -16.03
N TRP A 126 -3.39 -11.32 -17.14
CA TRP A 126 -3.01 -9.95 -17.51
C TRP A 126 -4.25 -9.04 -17.52
N ASN A 127 -4.14 -7.76 -17.18
CA ASN A 127 -5.26 -6.82 -17.07
C ASN A 127 -5.23 -5.71 -18.15
N LEU A 128 -4.54 -5.94 -19.28
CA LEU A 128 -4.31 -4.95 -20.35
C LEU A 128 -3.43 -3.75 -19.95
N LEU A 129 -2.77 -3.80 -18.80
CA LEU A 129 -1.76 -2.82 -18.44
C LEU A 129 -0.38 -3.39 -18.74
N THR A 130 0.36 -2.81 -19.68
CA THR A 130 1.68 -3.29 -20.11
C THR A 130 2.66 -3.46 -18.94
N ARG A 131 2.52 -2.63 -17.90
CA ARG A 131 3.42 -2.61 -16.73
C ARG A 131 3.17 -3.71 -15.69
N THR A 132 2.10 -4.48 -15.83
CA THR A 132 1.80 -5.65 -14.97
C THR A 132 1.90 -6.94 -15.78
N ASN A 133 2.71 -6.92 -16.84
CA ASN A 133 2.93 -8.03 -17.74
C ASN A 133 4.44 -8.32 -17.78
N ASN A 134 4.88 -9.33 -17.04
CA ASN A 134 6.30 -9.68 -16.97
C ASN A 134 6.74 -10.67 -18.07
N ASN A 135 5.84 -11.51 -18.63
CA ASN A 135 6.27 -12.68 -19.43
C ASN A 135 5.35 -13.11 -20.60
N PHE A 136 4.52 -12.23 -21.20
CA PHE A 136 3.72 -12.64 -22.38
C PHE A 136 4.39 -12.33 -23.72
N GLN A 137 4.88 -13.36 -24.39
CA GLN A 137 5.25 -13.32 -25.81
C GLN A 137 4.04 -13.68 -26.69
N TYR A 138 3.69 -12.77 -27.58
CA TYR A 138 2.59 -12.82 -28.55
C TYR A 138 1.15 -12.78 -27.99
N ILE A 139 0.50 -11.64 -28.22
CA ILE A 139 -0.90 -11.39 -27.90
C ILE A 139 -1.71 -11.52 -29.20
N SER A 140 -2.82 -12.28 -29.18
CA SER A 140 -3.70 -12.39 -30.35
C SER A 140 -4.12 -11.02 -30.90
N LEU A 141 -4.32 -10.90 -32.22
CA LEU A 141 -4.68 -9.62 -32.86
C LEU A 141 -5.88 -8.95 -32.18
N ARG A 142 -6.90 -9.72 -31.80
CA ARG A 142 -8.08 -9.21 -31.07
C ARG A 142 -7.70 -8.54 -29.76
N LEU A 143 -6.82 -9.18 -28.98
CA LEU A 143 -6.40 -8.68 -27.68
C LEU A 143 -5.46 -7.46 -27.82
N THR A 144 -4.66 -7.41 -28.88
CA THR A 144 -3.83 -6.23 -29.23
C THR A 144 -4.69 -5.03 -29.62
N VAL A 145 -5.76 -5.24 -30.40
CA VAL A 145 -6.71 -4.17 -30.75
C VAL A 145 -7.43 -3.65 -29.50
N LEU A 146 -7.90 -4.55 -28.62
CA LEU A 146 -8.52 -4.16 -27.34
C LEU A 146 -7.54 -3.40 -26.43
N TRP A 147 -6.29 -3.85 -26.35
CA TRP A 147 -5.23 -3.16 -25.62
C TRP A 147 -4.99 -1.75 -26.19
N GLY A 148 -4.87 -1.62 -27.51
CA GLY A 148 -4.67 -0.34 -28.20
C GLY A 148 -5.81 0.64 -27.95
N GLY A 149 -7.07 0.17 -28.09
CA GLY A 149 -8.25 0.95 -27.70
C GLY A 149 -8.24 1.35 -26.23
N GLY A 150 -7.82 0.44 -25.35
CA GLY A 150 -7.64 0.71 -23.92
C GLY A 150 -6.56 1.75 -23.62
N VAL A 151 -5.46 1.79 -24.39
CA VAL A 151 -4.46 2.85 -24.28
C VAL A 151 -5.06 4.20 -24.67
N VAL A 152 -5.78 4.28 -25.81
CA VAL A 152 -6.43 5.53 -26.24
C VAL A 152 -7.41 6.03 -25.18
N VAL A 153 -8.28 5.16 -24.66
CA VAL A 153 -9.25 5.55 -23.61
C VAL A 153 -8.52 6.02 -22.34
N ARG A 154 -7.51 5.29 -21.87
CA ARG A 154 -6.82 5.64 -20.63
C ARG A 154 -6.02 6.94 -20.73
N TYR A 155 -5.35 7.19 -21.85
CA TYR A 155 -4.44 8.33 -21.98
C TYR A 155 -5.10 9.56 -22.58
N CYS A 156 -6.05 9.43 -23.50
CA CYS A 156 -6.70 10.58 -24.16
C CYS A 156 -7.97 11.03 -23.46
N ILE A 157 -8.65 10.14 -22.71
CA ILE A 157 -9.93 10.45 -22.05
C ILE A 157 -9.77 10.45 -20.52
N LEU A 158 -9.37 9.31 -19.95
CA LEU A 158 -9.34 9.16 -18.48
C LEU A 158 -8.25 10.00 -17.83
N LEU A 159 -7.02 9.99 -18.35
CA LEU A 159 -5.90 10.70 -17.75
C LEU A 159 -6.13 12.23 -17.66
N PRO A 160 -6.55 12.94 -18.73
CA PRO A 160 -6.84 14.37 -18.63
C PRO A 160 -7.95 14.67 -17.61
N LEU A 161 -9.05 13.91 -17.64
CA LEU A 161 -10.15 14.04 -16.69
C LEU A 161 -9.66 13.88 -15.23
N ARG A 162 -8.86 12.84 -14.98
CA ARG A 162 -8.30 12.50 -13.67
C ARG A 162 -7.32 13.55 -13.15
N ILE A 163 -6.48 14.09 -14.03
CA ILE A 163 -5.59 15.22 -13.71
C ILE A 163 -6.44 16.44 -13.32
N THR A 164 -7.45 16.79 -14.11
CA THR A 164 -8.34 17.93 -13.83
C THR A 164 -9.05 17.77 -12.49
N LEU A 165 -9.66 16.61 -12.21
CA LEU A 165 -10.35 16.35 -10.94
C LEU A 165 -9.38 16.42 -9.76
N THR A 166 -8.20 15.82 -9.88
CA THR A 166 -7.19 15.84 -8.81
C THR A 166 -6.68 17.26 -8.57
N ALA A 167 -6.45 18.04 -9.63
CA ALA A 167 -6.06 19.44 -9.52
C ALA A 167 -7.14 20.26 -8.79
N ILE A 168 -8.42 20.09 -9.16
CA ILE A 168 -9.54 20.74 -8.45
C ILE A 168 -9.56 20.35 -6.98
N GLY A 169 -9.44 19.06 -6.67
CA GLY A 169 -9.44 18.54 -5.29
C GLY A 169 -8.31 19.12 -4.45
N LEU A 170 -7.08 19.13 -4.97
CA LEU A 170 -5.90 19.66 -4.28
C LEU A 170 -5.94 21.19 -4.15
N SER A 171 -6.31 21.91 -5.20
CA SER A 171 -6.46 23.37 -5.15
C SER A 171 -7.49 23.77 -4.11
N TRP A 172 -8.64 23.10 -4.08
CA TRP A 172 -9.67 23.39 -3.08
C TRP A 172 -9.28 22.95 -1.68
N LEU A 173 -8.47 21.90 -1.54
CA LEU A 173 -7.91 21.53 -0.25
C LEU A 173 -7.07 22.68 0.29
N VAL A 174 -6.16 23.24 -0.51
CA VAL A 174 -5.30 24.36 -0.11
C VAL A 174 -6.13 25.61 0.22
N ILE A 175 -7.05 25.99 -0.67
CA ILE A 175 -7.88 27.20 -0.50
C ILE A 175 -8.82 27.04 0.71
N GLY A 176 -9.58 25.95 0.76
CA GLY A 176 -10.57 25.70 1.79
C GLY A 176 -9.96 25.58 3.18
N THR A 177 -8.86 24.82 3.34
CA THR A 177 -8.17 24.69 4.64
C THR A 177 -7.55 26.00 5.08
N THR A 178 -7.03 26.81 4.15
CA THR A 178 -6.53 28.15 4.44
C THR A 178 -7.66 29.08 4.90
N MET A 179 -8.81 29.08 4.22
CA MET A 179 -9.97 29.88 4.61
C MET A 179 -10.49 29.49 6.00
N VAL A 180 -10.61 28.18 6.27
CA VAL A 180 -11.02 27.67 7.59
C VAL A 180 -10.00 28.04 8.66
N GLY A 181 -8.71 28.08 8.33
CA GLY A 181 -7.64 28.49 9.25
C GLY A 181 -7.80 29.90 9.79
N PHE A 182 -8.31 30.83 8.97
CA PHE A 182 -8.61 32.21 9.38
C PHE A 182 -9.84 32.34 10.29
N LEU A 183 -10.65 31.30 10.42
CA LEU A 183 -11.81 31.33 11.31
C LEU A 183 -11.37 31.23 12.78
N PRO A 184 -12.03 31.97 13.69
CA PRO A 184 -11.85 31.82 15.13
C PRO A 184 -12.20 30.41 15.61
N ASN A 185 -11.60 29.98 16.72
CA ASN A 185 -11.69 28.62 17.25
C ASN A 185 -13.05 28.33 17.91
N PHE A 186 -14.12 28.30 17.12
CA PHE A 186 -15.46 27.85 17.52
C PHE A 186 -15.74 26.43 17.04
N ARG A 187 -16.78 25.77 17.60
CA ARG A 187 -17.21 24.42 17.18
C ARG A 187 -17.45 24.29 15.67
N VAL A 188 -17.91 25.37 15.03
CA VAL A 188 -18.16 25.43 13.57
C VAL A 188 -16.87 25.25 12.76
N LYS A 189 -15.71 25.71 13.27
CA LYS A 189 -14.42 25.57 12.58
C LYS A 189 -14.04 24.10 12.37
N GLY A 190 -14.22 23.27 13.40
CA GLY A 190 -13.92 21.83 13.32
C GLY A 190 -14.81 21.12 12.31
N TRP A 191 -16.12 21.37 12.37
CA TRP A 191 -17.07 20.81 11.41
C TRP A 191 -16.77 21.23 9.96
N LEU A 192 -16.51 22.52 9.74
CA LEU A 192 -16.20 23.04 8.40
C LEU A 192 -14.87 22.51 7.88
N SER A 193 -13.86 22.40 8.75
CA SER A 193 -12.58 21.74 8.42
C SER A 193 -12.79 20.32 7.93
N GLU A 194 -13.58 19.52 8.66
CA GLU A 194 -13.86 18.13 8.29
C GLU A 194 -14.65 18.04 6.98
N LEU A 195 -15.63 18.92 6.78
CA LEU A 195 -16.40 18.98 5.54
C LEU A 195 -15.49 19.30 4.34
N VAL A 196 -14.59 20.27 4.46
CA VAL A 196 -13.62 20.64 3.42
C VAL A 196 -12.69 19.45 3.11
N HIS A 197 -12.10 18.83 4.12
CA HIS A 197 -11.21 17.68 3.92
C HIS A 197 -11.94 16.51 3.24
N LEU A 198 -13.09 16.10 3.77
CA LEU A 198 -13.88 14.99 3.20
C LEU A 198 -14.24 15.26 1.74
N MET A 199 -14.71 16.47 1.43
CA MET A 199 -15.06 16.85 0.07
C MET A 199 -13.84 16.77 -0.86
N CYS A 200 -12.70 17.33 -0.46
CA CYS A 200 -11.48 17.31 -1.26
C CYS A 200 -10.93 15.89 -1.45
N TYR A 201 -10.89 15.06 -0.41
CA TYR A 201 -10.44 13.67 -0.53
C TYR A 201 -11.38 12.85 -1.42
N ARG A 202 -12.69 13.07 -1.37
CA ARG A 202 -13.65 12.44 -2.30
C ARG A 202 -13.42 12.85 -3.74
N ILE A 203 -13.11 14.12 -3.99
CA ILE A 203 -12.76 14.60 -5.34
C ILE A 203 -11.46 13.96 -5.81
N CYS A 204 -10.42 13.92 -4.96
CA CYS A 204 -9.16 13.24 -5.27
C CYS A 204 -9.35 11.74 -5.53
N ALA A 205 -10.18 11.05 -4.75
CA ALA A 205 -10.52 9.65 -4.95
C ALA A 205 -11.21 9.43 -6.30
N ARG A 206 -12.14 10.31 -6.70
CA ARG A 206 -12.74 10.31 -8.04
C ARG A 206 -11.72 10.59 -9.14
N GLY A 207 -10.72 11.43 -8.86
CA GLY A 207 -9.54 11.66 -9.72
C GLY A 207 -8.65 10.43 -9.90
N LEU A 208 -8.80 9.39 -9.07
CA LEU A 208 -8.17 8.08 -9.26
C LEU A 208 -9.13 7.04 -9.85
N SER A 209 -10.38 7.43 -10.13
CA SER A 209 -11.50 6.50 -10.36
C SER A 209 -11.57 5.41 -9.28
N ALA A 210 -11.40 5.84 -8.02
CA ALA A 210 -11.44 4.92 -6.89
C ALA A 210 -12.87 4.43 -6.65
N THR A 211 -13.03 3.11 -6.57
CA THR A 211 -14.26 2.46 -6.11
C THR A 211 -13.94 1.76 -4.80
N ILE A 212 -14.49 2.27 -3.71
CA ILE A 212 -14.12 1.87 -2.35
C ILE A 212 -15.34 1.25 -1.67
N HIS A 213 -15.22 -0.02 -1.32
CA HIS A 213 -16.25 -0.77 -0.60
C HIS A 213 -15.93 -0.75 0.89
N TYR A 214 -16.69 0.02 1.66
CA TYR A 214 -16.50 0.13 3.11
C TYR A 214 -17.40 -0.86 3.84
N HIS A 215 -16.78 -1.67 4.67
CA HIS A 215 -17.42 -2.70 5.48
C HIS A 215 -17.33 -2.34 6.96
N ASN A 216 -18.35 -2.71 7.74
CA ASN A 216 -18.37 -2.57 9.20
C ASN A 216 -18.18 -1.12 9.71
N LYS A 217 -18.83 -0.15 9.05
CA LYS A 217 -18.71 1.30 9.35
C LYS A 217 -18.98 1.69 10.82
N GLN A 218 -19.68 0.87 11.59
CA GLN A 218 -19.86 1.04 13.03
C GLN A 218 -18.54 1.06 13.82
N ASN A 219 -17.49 0.42 13.29
CA ASN A 219 -16.17 0.33 13.91
C ASN A 219 -15.19 1.40 13.43
N ARG A 220 -15.67 2.44 12.74
CA ARG A 220 -14.79 3.52 12.24
C ARG A 220 -13.94 4.12 13.36
N PRO A 221 -12.69 4.51 13.06
CA PRO A 221 -11.82 5.20 14.01
C PRO A 221 -12.50 6.44 14.60
N LYS A 222 -12.46 6.54 15.94
CA LYS A 222 -13.07 7.65 16.69
C LYS A 222 -12.00 8.61 17.21
N ARG A 223 -12.43 9.83 17.52
CA ARG A 223 -11.57 10.88 18.10
C ARG A 223 -10.82 10.38 19.35
N GLY A 224 -9.58 10.82 19.50
CA GLY A 224 -8.70 10.38 20.59
C GLY A 224 -8.32 8.89 20.54
N GLY A 225 -8.35 8.30 19.34
CA GLY A 225 -7.89 6.94 19.05
C GLY A 225 -6.82 6.90 17.95
N ILE A 226 -6.38 5.70 17.59
CA ILE A 226 -5.35 5.47 16.57
C ILE A 226 -5.91 4.50 15.52
N CYS A 227 -6.02 4.95 14.27
CA CYS A 227 -6.31 4.11 13.12
C CYS A 227 -5.02 3.42 12.67
N VAL A 228 -5.01 2.09 12.67
CA VAL A 228 -3.90 1.27 12.20
C VAL A 228 -4.34 0.50 10.96
N ALA A 229 -3.61 0.65 9.86
CA ALA A 229 -3.91 -0.07 8.61
C ALA A 229 -2.67 -0.70 7.99
N ASN A 230 -2.87 -1.76 7.20
CA ASN A 230 -1.85 -2.25 6.28
C ASN A 230 -1.58 -1.20 5.18
N HIS A 231 -0.37 -1.21 4.61
CA HIS A 231 0.13 -0.12 3.76
C HIS A 231 0.66 -0.60 2.42
N THR A 232 -0.07 -0.25 1.38
CA THR A 232 0.30 -0.56 -0.01
C THR A 232 0.80 0.68 -0.74
N SER A 233 0.34 1.87 -0.34
CA SER A 233 0.55 3.08 -1.13
C SER A 233 0.28 4.39 -0.41
N PRO A 234 0.90 5.52 -0.83
CA PRO A 234 0.52 6.84 -0.35
C PRO A 234 -0.95 7.20 -0.59
N ILE A 235 -1.60 6.60 -1.60
CA ILE A 235 -3.03 6.84 -1.85
C ILE A 235 -3.93 6.20 -0.78
N ASP A 236 -3.41 5.29 0.06
CA ASP A 236 -4.16 4.70 1.18
C ASP A 236 -4.73 5.80 2.09
N VAL A 237 -4.01 6.92 2.22
CA VAL A 237 -4.47 8.12 2.92
C VAL A 237 -5.75 8.68 2.29
N VAL A 238 -5.78 8.83 0.97
CA VAL A 238 -6.95 9.32 0.23
C VAL A 238 -8.10 8.32 0.33
N ILE A 239 -7.80 7.02 0.25
CA ILE A 239 -8.80 5.94 0.35
C ILE A 239 -9.48 5.94 1.73
N LEU A 240 -8.71 6.06 2.82
CA LEU A 240 -9.29 6.14 4.16
C LEU A 240 -9.96 7.48 4.41
N ALA A 241 -9.32 8.59 3.99
CA ALA A 241 -9.82 9.94 4.22
C ALA A 241 -11.07 10.30 3.39
N ASN A 242 -11.46 9.45 2.45
CA ASN A 242 -12.70 9.55 1.70
C ASN A 242 -13.96 9.26 2.56
N ASP A 243 -13.81 8.55 3.69
CA ASP A 243 -14.92 8.10 4.56
C ASP A 243 -14.79 8.55 6.04
N GLY A 244 -13.71 9.27 6.38
CA GLY A 244 -13.49 9.88 7.69
C GLY A 244 -12.29 10.84 7.68
N CYS A 245 -12.15 11.69 8.70
CA CYS A 245 -10.99 12.59 8.80
C CYS A 245 -9.97 12.05 9.80
N TYR A 246 -8.69 12.21 9.48
CA TYR A 246 -7.58 11.70 10.27
C TYR A 246 -6.52 12.78 10.52
N ALA A 247 -5.92 12.74 11.71
CA ALA A 247 -4.66 13.41 11.94
C ALA A 247 -3.54 12.56 11.32
N MET A 248 -2.76 13.19 10.44
CA MET A 248 -1.69 12.53 9.71
C MET A 248 -0.40 12.62 10.50
N VAL A 249 0.42 11.57 10.45
CA VAL A 249 1.77 11.57 10.99
C VAL A 249 2.77 11.47 9.86
N GLY A 250 3.78 12.33 9.84
CA GLY A 250 4.84 12.20 8.86
C GLY A 250 5.97 13.19 9.05
N GLN A 251 6.93 13.13 8.13
CA GLN A 251 8.03 14.06 8.09
C GLN A 251 7.60 15.37 7.40
N VAL A 252 8.18 16.50 7.81
CA VAL A 252 8.06 17.76 7.08
C VAL A 252 8.75 17.64 5.71
N HIS A 253 8.10 18.11 4.66
CA HIS A 253 8.60 18.16 3.29
C HIS A 253 8.64 19.58 2.74
N GLY A 254 9.54 19.83 1.79
CA GLY A 254 9.60 21.06 1.00
C GLY A 254 8.71 21.01 -0.26
N GLY A 255 8.84 22.03 -1.11
CA GLY A 255 8.17 22.09 -2.41
C GLY A 255 6.64 22.06 -2.32
N LEU A 256 5.98 21.46 -3.32
CA LEU A 256 4.53 21.34 -3.40
C LEU A 256 3.94 20.56 -2.21
N MET A 257 4.61 19.49 -1.77
CA MET A 257 4.17 18.71 -0.61
C MET A 257 4.17 19.57 0.66
N GLY A 258 5.19 20.41 0.85
CA GLY A 258 5.25 21.35 1.96
C GLY A 258 4.13 22.39 1.93
N VAL A 259 3.71 22.86 0.74
CA VAL A 259 2.56 23.76 0.60
C VAL A 259 1.27 23.06 1.05
N LEU A 260 1.06 21.82 0.61
CA LEU A 260 -0.10 21.01 1.02
C LEU A 260 -0.10 20.76 2.54
N GLN A 261 1.04 20.36 3.11
CA GLN A 261 1.18 20.12 4.55
C GLN A 261 0.84 21.35 5.37
N ARG A 262 1.42 22.51 5.03
CA ARG A 262 1.15 23.79 5.71
C ARG A 262 -0.31 24.23 5.58
N ALA A 263 -0.95 23.98 4.44
CA ALA A 263 -2.36 24.31 4.26
C ALA A 263 -3.25 23.44 5.15
N MET A 264 -3.05 22.12 5.14
CA MET A 264 -3.81 21.18 5.97
C MET A 264 -3.66 21.49 7.47
N GLU A 265 -2.43 21.78 7.92
CA GLU A 265 -2.12 22.10 9.33
C GLU A 265 -2.89 23.32 9.87
N ARG A 266 -3.26 24.28 9.02
CA ARG A 266 -4.06 25.45 9.42
C ARG A 266 -5.47 25.10 9.90
N SER A 267 -5.99 23.95 9.49
CA SER A 267 -7.38 23.57 9.69
C SER A 267 -7.55 22.29 10.51
N CYS A 268 -6.51 21.47 10.60
CA CYS A 268 -6.48 20.23 11.36
C CYS A 268 -5.08 20.04 12.00
N PRO A 269 -4.99 19.63 13.28
CA PRO A 269 -3.71 19.40 13.95
C PRO A 269 -3.08 18.09 13.48
N HIS A 270 -2.48 18.10 12.29
CA HIS A 270 -1.59 17.02 11.82
C HIS A 270 -0.27 17.05 12.60
N ILE A 271 0.40 15.91 12.69
CA ILE A 271 1.63 15.75 13.48
C ILE A 271 2.79 15.59 12.51
N TRP A 272 3.51 16.69 12.27
CA TRP A 272 4.69 16.70 11.41
C TRP A 272 5.96 16.77 12.25
N PHE A 273 6.95 15.95 11.89
CA PHE A 273 8.24 15.90 12.55
C PHE A 273 9.35 16.35 11.61
N GLU A 274 10.34 17.05 12.17
CA GLU A 274 11.58 17.29 11.45
C GLU A 274 12.42 16.00 11.34
N ARG A 275 13.33 15.95 10.36
CA ARG A 275 14.21 14.78 10.16
C ARG A 275 15.05 14.44 11.39
N ALA A 276 15.47 15.46 12.14
CA ALA A 276 16.24 15.27 13.37
C ALA A 276 15.36 14.69 14.48
N GLU A 277 14.14 15.22 14.66
CA GLU A 277 13.18 14.77 15.67
C GLU A 277 12.72 13.32 15.46
N MET A 278 12.58 12.89 14.19
CA MET A 278 12.20 11.50 13.88
C MET A 278 13.19 10.45 14.40
N ARG A 279 14.42 10.85 14.75
CA ARG A 279 15.41 9.96 15.37
C ARG A 279 15.16 9.78 16.87
N ASP A 280 14.50 10.73 17.51
CA ASP A 280 14.14 10.68 18.92
C ASP A 280 12.79 9.98 19.10
N ARG A 281 12.86 8.68 19.40
CA ARG A 281 11.67 7.85 19.63
C ARG A 281 10.85 8.33 20.83
N HIS A 282 11.48 8.91 21.84
CA HIS A 282 10.78 9.35 23.04
C HIS A 282 9.93 10.57 22.73
N LEU A 283 10.50 11.57 22.06
CA LEU A 283 9.77 12.75 21.60
C LEU A 283 8.60 12.39 20.69
N VAL A 284 8.81 11.50 19.72
CA VAL A 284 7.75 11.03 18.82
C VAL A 284 6.62 10.37 19.61
N THR A 285 6.94 9.45 20.51
CA THR A 285 5.96 8.72 21.32
C THR A 285 5.18 9.66 22.22
N GLN A 286 5.85 10.64 22.84
CA GLN A 286 5.22 11.63 23.72
C GLN A 286 4.22 12.51 22.96
N ARG A 287 4.60 13.08 21.80
CA ARG A 287 3.68 13.91 20.99
C ARG A 287 2.45 13.13 20.52
N LEU A 288 2.64 11.87 20.13
CA LEU A 288 1.53 11.00 19.74
C LEU A 288 0.61 10.72 20.94
N ARG A 289 1.18 10.46 22.12
CA ARG A 289 0.42 10.22 23.35
C ARG A 289 -0.39 11.45 23.77
N ASP A 290 0.20 12.64 23.72
CA ASP A 290 -0.48 13.90 24.03
C ASP A 290 -1.66 14.16 23.07
N HIS A 291 -1.51 13.79 21.80
CA HIS A 291 -2.60 13.90 20.82
C HIS A 291 -3.73 12.91 21.11
N VAL A 292 -3.42 11.65 21.40
CA VAL A 292 -4.41 10.60 21.71
C VAL A 292 -5.14 10.86 23.02
N ASN A 293 -4.47 11.47 24.01
CA ASN A 293 -5.07 11.85 25.29
C ASN A 293 -6.12 12.96 25.12
N ASN A 294 -5.98 13.82 24.10
CA ASN A 294 -7.00 14.80 23.77
C ASN A 294 -8.15 14.17 22.95
N LYS A 295 -9.23 13.81 23.62
CA LYS A 295 -10.41 13.14 23.02
C LYS A 295 -11.21 13.99 22.04
N THR A 296 -10.91 15.28 21.87
CA THR A 296 -11.54 16.12 20.85
C THR A 296 -10.79 16.08 19.51
N LYS A 297 -9.54 15.62 19.49
CA LYS A 297 -8.72 15.56 18.27
C LYS A 297 -9.10 14.36 17.39
N LEU A 298 -8.91 14.52 16.08
CA LEU A 298 -9.13 13.45 15.11
C LEU A 298 -8.25 12.23 15.41
N PRO A 299 -8.70 11.01 15.07
CA PRO A 299 -7.88 9.82 15.21
C PRO A 299 -6.59 9.96 14.40
N ILE A 300 -5.49 9.47 14.96
CA ILE A 300 -4.22 9.44 14.25
C ILE A 300 -4.24 8.30 13.23
N LEU A 301 -3.84 8.55 11.99
CA LEU A 301 -3.64 7.49 10.99
C LEU A 301 -2.19 7.05 10.97
N ILE A 302 -1.94 5.77 11.23
CA ILE A 302 -0.61 5.16 11.24
C ILE A 302 -0.59 3.89 10.40
N PHE A 303 0.49 3.75 9.63
CA PHE A 303 0.83 2.56 8.85
C PHE A 303 2.07 1.89 9.46
N PRO A 304 1.89 1.03 10.48
CA PRO A 304 3.00 0.57 11.33
C PRO A 304 3.97 -0.38 10.63
N GLU A 305 3.71 -0.82 9.39
CA GLU A 305 4.70 -1.53 8.56
C GLU A 305 5.95 -0.68 8.29
N GLY A 306 5.80 0.65 8.27
CA GLY A 306 6.91 1.60 8.02
C GLY A 306 7.43 1.58 6.58
N THR A 307 6.75 0.89 5.67
CA THR A 307 7.00 0.89 4.23
C THR A 307 5.74 0.46 3.48
N CYS A 308 5.62 0.86 2.22
CA CYS A 308 4.64 0.27 1.32
C CYS A 308 5.12 -1.12 0.86
N ILE A 309 4.23 -2.09 0.81
CA ILE A 309 4.44 -3.41 0.18
C ILE A 309 3.33 -3.74 -0.80
N ASN A 310 3.49 -4.78 -1.62
CA ASN A 310 2.39 -5.26 -2.43
C ASN A 310 1.27 -5.80 -1.54
N ASN A 311 0.04 -5.75 -2.03
CA ASN A 311 -1.16 -5.97 -1.22
C ASN A 311 -1.49 -7.47 -1.05
N THR A 312 -0.47 -8.31 -0.91
CA THR A 312 -0.58 -9.77 -0.76
C THR A 312 -0.24 -10.25 0.64
N SER A 313 0.45 -9.43 1.43
CA SER A 313 0.85 -9.71 2.80
C SER A 313 0.73 -8.47 3.69
N VAL A 314 0.99 -8.65 4.98
CA VAL A 314 1.21 -7.60 5.96
C VAL A 314 2.56 -7.83 6.62
N MET A 315 3.44 -6.83 6.62
CA MET A 315 4.75 -6.94 7.27
C MET A 315 4.64 -6.79 8.78
N MET A 316 5.73 -7.13 9.48
CA MET A 316 5.87 -6.88 10.92
C MET A 316 5.59 -5.41 11.26
N PHE A 317 4.63 -5.21 12.16
CA PHE A 317 4.30 -3.90 12.68
C PHE A 317 5.37 -3.41 13.65
N LYS A 318 5.75 -2.14 13.51
CA LYS A 318 6.69 -1.48 14.43
C LYS A 318 6.00 -1.20 15.76
N LYS A 319 6.55 -1.77 16.84
CA LYS A 319 5.99 -1.67 18.20
C LYS A 319 5.75 -0.26 18.73
N GLY A 320 6.49 0.75 18.24
CA GLY A 320 6.39 2.13 18.73
C GLY A 320 4.99 2.73 18.62
N SER A 321 4.19 2.29 17.63
CA SER A 321 2.79 2.72 17.49
C SER A 321 1.85 2.14 18.55
N PHE A 322 2.29 1.09 19.24
CA PHE A 322 1.53 0.36 20.26
C PHE A 322 1.99 0.72 21.68
N GLU A 323 3.13 1.41 21.83
CA GLU A 323 3.62 1.96 23.11
C GLU A 323 2.95 3.31 23.48
N ILE A 324 2.23 3.94 22.53
CA ILE A 324 1.59 5.25 22.72
C ILE A 324 0.49 5.19 23.79
N GLY A 325 -0.24 4.07 23.84
CA GLY A 325 -1.46 3.89 24.62
C GLY A 325 -2.72 4.39 23.90
N GLY A 326 -3.89 4.03 24.41
CA GLY A 326 -5.20 4.36 23.84
C GLY A 326 -5.81 3.24 22.98
N THR A 327 -6.95 3.53 22.36
CA THR A 327 -7.70 2.56 21.56
C THR A 327 -7.16 2.50 20.12
N ILE A 328 -6.75 1.31 19.69
CA ILE A 328 -6.41 1.01 18.30
C ILE A 328 -7.69 0.64 17.55
N TYR A 329 -7.86 1.20 16.36
CA TYR A 329 -8.90 0.86 15.41
C TYR A 329 -8.22 0.21 14.20
N PRO A 330 -8.21 -1.13 14.14
CA PRO A 330 -7.58 -1.84 13.03
C PRO A 330 -8.42 -1.68 11.76
N VAL A 331 -7.74 -1.53 10.62
CA VAL A 331 -8.37 -1.40 9.31
C VAL A 331 -7.62 -2.24 8.30
N ALA A 332 -8.34 -3.15 7.63
CA ALA A 332 -7.79 -3.92 6.52
C ALA A 332 -8.16 -3.26 5.20
N ILE A 333 -7.17 -3.08 4.32
CA ILE A 333 -7.32 -2.58 2.95
C ILE A 333 -6.88 -3.67 1.98
N LYS A 334 -7.81 -4.14 1.13
CA LYS A 334 -7.52 -5.06 0.03
C LYS A 334 -7.84 -4.41 -1.30
N TYR A 335 -6.83 -4.20 -2.13
CA TYR A 335 -6.95 -3.76 -3.51
C TYR A 335 -7.25 -4.93 -4.43
N ASP A 336 -8.03 -4.67 -5.48
CA ASP A 336 -8.24 -5.62 -6.57
C ASP A 336 -7.26 -5.32 -7.71
N PRO A 337 -6.21 -6.13 -7.89
CA PRO A 337 -5.16 -5.88 -8.87
C PRO A 337 -5.64 -6.10 -10.32
N GLN A 338 -6.86 -6.64 -10.53
CA GLN A 338 -7.47 -6.75 -11.86
C GLN A 338 -7.73 -5.38 -12.51
N PHE A 339 -7.92 -4.32 -11.72
CA PHE A 339 -8.20 -2.98 -12.23
C PHE A 339 -6.96 -2.07 -12.27
N GLY A 340 -6.00 -2.32 -11.40
CA GLY A 340 -4.75 -1.58 -11.33
C GLY A 340 -3.87 -2.02 -10.19
N ASP A 341 -2.57 -1.96 -10.40
CA ASP A 341 -1.57 -2.17 -9.36
C ASP A 341 -1.39 -0.91 -8.51
N ALA A 342 -1.90 -0.93 -7.28
CA ALA A 342 -1.81 0.19 -6.33
C ALA A 342 -0.44 0.29 -5.64
N PHE A 343 0.42 -0.73 -5.75
CA PHE A 343 1.67 -0.77 -5.01
C PHE A 343 2.62 0.36 -5.39
N TRP A 344 3.12 1.08 -4.38
CA TRP A 344 4.18 2.07 -4.57
C TRP A 344 5.57 1.53 -4.21
N ASN A 345 6.34 1.25 -5.25
CA ASN A 345 7.79 1.04 -5.11
C ASN A 345 8.54 2.38 -5.21
N SER A 346 8.79 2.99 -4.04
CA SER A 346 9.52 4.25 -3.91
C SER A 346 10.96 4.20 -4.42
N SER A 347 11.58 3.01 -4.53
CA SER A 347 12.93 2.85 -5.09
C SER A 347 12.93 2.89 -6.62
N LYS A 348 11.79 2.65 -7.26
CA LYS A 348 11.64 2.66 -8.73
C LYS A 348 10.91 3.90 -9.26
N TYR A 349 9.93 4.42 -8.51
CA TYR A 349 9.05 5.48 -9.00
C TYR A 349 8.98 6.66 -8.04
N SER A 350 9.18 7.86 -8.58
CA SER A 350 8.84 9.10 -7.88
C SER A 350 7.33 9.18 -7.62
N MET A 351 6.91 10.03 -6.67
CA MET A 351 5.49 10.22 -6.36
C MET A 351 4.68 10.63 -7.60
N VAL A 352 5.20 11.55 -8.42
CA VAL A 352 4.50 12.01 -9.64
C VAL A 352 4.37 10.90 -10.67
N SER A 353 5.47 10.16 -10.92
CA SER A 353 5.44 8.99 -11.83
C SER A 353 4.45 7.94 -11.35
N TYR A 354 4.43 7.67 -10.03
CA TYR A 354 3.48 6.76 -9.40
C TYR A 354 2.02 7.24 -9.54
N LEU A 355 1.73 8.51 -9.29
CA LEU A 355 0.38 9.06 -9.45
C LEU A 355 -0.09 9.00 -10.91
N LEU A 356 0.78 9.31 -11.88
CA LEU A 356 0.47 9.13 -13.30
C LEU A 356 0.21 7.66 -13.65
N ARG A 357 0.94 6.72 -13.02
CA ARG A 357 0.63 5.29 -13.14
C ARG A 357 -0.77 5.01 -12.62
N MET A 358 -1.16 5.51 -11.45
CA MET A 358 -2.53 5.30 -10.92
C MET A 358 -3.60 5.92 -11.82
N MET A 359 -3.38 7.14 -12.29
CA MET A 359 -4.30 7.84 -13.19
C MET A 359 -4.38 7.22 -14.58
N THR A 360 -3.45 6.33 -14.95
CA THR A 360 -3.49 5.54 -16.19
C THR A 360 -3.87 4.07 -15.93
N SER A 361 -4.22 3.68 -14.71
CA SER A 361 -4.88 2.37 -14.43
C SER A 361 -6.30 2.35 -15.01
N TRP A 362 -6.97 1.20 -15.01
CA TRP A 362 -8.40 1.18 -15.34
C TRP A 362 -9.23 1.81 -14.22
N ALA A 363 -9.05 1.36 -13.00
CA ALA A 363 -9.64 1.94 -11.81
C ALA A 363 -8.80 1.55 -10.59
N ILE A 364 -9.06 2.19 -9.45
CA ILE A 364 -8.52 1.76 -8.16
C ILE A 364 -9.68 1.17 -7.36
N VAL A 365 -9.81 -0.15 -7.39
CA VAL A 365 -10.88 -0.84 -6.67
C VAL A 365 -10.31 -1.43 -5.40
N CYS A 366 -10.96 -1.18 -4.27
CA CYS A 366 -10.54 -1.75 -3.00
C CYS A 366 -11.70 -1.96 -2.04
N ASN A 367 -11.49 -2.87 -1.10
CA ASN A 367 -12.32 -3.09 0.06
C ASN A 367 -11.59 -2.57 1.30
N VAL A 368 -12.33 -1.88 2.16
CA VAL A 368 -11.86 -1.34 3.44
C VAL A 368 -12.74 -1.90 4.53
N TRP A 369 -12.18 -2.70 5.43
CA TRP A 369 -12.89 -3.25 6.58
C TRP A 369 -12.46 -2.52 7.84
N TYR A 370 -13.43 -1.89 8.51
CA TYR A 370 -13.24 -1.36 9.85
C TYR A 370 -13.44 -2.48 10.89
N LEU A 371 -12.36 -2.86 11.58
CA LEU A 371 -12.38 -3.96 12.54
C LEU A 371 -12.72 -3.46 13.95
N PRO A 372 -13.24 -4.34 14.84
CA PRO A 372 -13.54 -3.97 16.21
C PRO A 372 -12.34 -3.29 16.89
N PRO A 373 -12.57 -2.23 17.69
CA PRO A 373 -11.50 -1.53 18.39
C PRO A 373 -10.80 -2.47 19.38
N MET A 374 -9.49 -2.31 19.50
CA MET A 374 -8.63 -3.12 20.35
C MET A 374 -7.86 -2.24 21.34
N THR A 375 -7.72 -2.72 22.56
CA THR A 375 -6.82 -2.17 23.57
C THR A 375 -5.83 -3.25 23.97
N GLN A 376 -4.68 -2.82 24.50
CA GLN A 376 -3.70 -3.72 25.08
C GLN A 376 -4.34 -4.49 26.25
N GLU A 377 -4.19 -5.81 26.23
CA GLU A 377 -4.73 -6.70 27.27
C GLU A 377 -3.83 -6.73 28.51
N GLU A 378 -4.35 -7.22 29.63
CA GLU A 378 -3.56 -7.37 30.86
C GLU A 378 -2.46 -8.42 30.64
N GLY A 379 -1.21 -8.06 30.93
CA GLY A 379 -0.04 -8.92 30.71
C GLY A 379 0.47 -8.97 29.26
N GLU A 380 -0.22 -8.32 28.31
CA GLU A 380 0.24 -8.21 26.92
C GLU A 380 1.28 -7.10 26.79
N ASP A 381 2.43 -7.35 26.15
CA ASP A 381 3.39 -6.30 25.81
C ASP A 381 3.07 -5.60 24.47
N ALA A 382 3.78 -4.51 24.15
CA ALA A 382 3.52 -3.75 22.92
C ALA A 382 3.79 -4.53 21.62
N VAL A 383 4.69 -5.54 21.66
CA VAL A 383 5.00 -6.38 20.50
C VAL A 383 3.92 -7.42 20.29
N GLN A 384 3.46 -8.06 21.36
CA GLN A 384 2.33 -8.98 21.36
C GLN A 384 1.06 -8.28 20.87
N PHE A 385 0.79 -7.06 21.39
CA PHE A 385 -0.34 -6.27 20.93
C PHE A 385 -0.25 -5.89 19.45
N ALA A 386 0.94 -5.46 18.99
CA ALA A 386 1.17 -5.19 17.58
C ALA A 386 0.91 -6.41 16.70
N ASN A 387 1.36 -7.60 17.14
CA ASN A 387 1.15 -8.85 16.43
C ASN A 387 -0.33 -9.24 16.39
N ARG A 388 -1.05 -9.16 17.51
CA ARG A 388 -2.50 -9.47 17.56
C ARG A 388 -3.31 -8.58 16.62
N VAL A 389 -3.01 -7.28 16.60
CA VAL A 389 -3.64 -6.31 15.67
C VAL A 389 -3.27 -6.63 14.22
N LYS A 390 -1.99 -6.91 13.94
CA LYS A 390 -1.51 -7.30 12.60
C LYS A 390 -2.23 -8.55 12.10
N SER A 391 -2.28 -9.62 12.91
CA SER A 391 -2.92 -10.88 12.54
C SER A 391 -4.41 -10.70 12.26
N THR A 392 -5.10 -9.85 13.03
CA THR A 392 -6.53 -9.53 12.78
C THR A 392 -6.71 -8.82 11.44
N ILE A 393 -5.84 -7.86 11.09
CA ILE A 393 -5.86 -7.16 9.80
C ILE A 393 -5.55 -8.13 8.66
N ALA A 394 -4.53 -8.97 8.82
CA ALA A 394 -4.10 -9.93 7.81
C ALA A 394 -5.20 -10.96 7.52
N GLN A 395 -5.81 -11.52 8.57
CA GLN A 395 -6.92 -12.46 8.46
C GLN A 395 -8.13 -11.86 7.74
N GLN A 396 -8.56 -10.65 8.14
CA GLN A 396 -9.72 -10.00 7.49
C GLN A 396 -9.46 -9.65 6.03
N GLY A 397 -8.24 -9.23 5.70
CA GLY A 397 -7.85 -8.87 4.35
C GLY A 397 -7.53 -10.05 3.44
N GLY A 398 -7.44 -11.28 3.96
CA GLY A 398 -6.91 -12.42 3.21
C GLY A 398 -5.45 -12.18 2.77
N LEU A 399 -4.64 -11.64 3.68
CA LEU A 399 -3.23 -11.31 3.47
C LEU A 399 -2.36 -12.27 4.26
N VAL A 400 -1.19 -12.62 3.72
CA VAL A 400 -0.20 -13.43 4.44
C VAL A 400 0.38 -12.62 5.61
N ASP A 401 0.34 -13.18 6.80
CA ASP A 401 0.89 -12.57 8.01
C ASP A 401 2.40 -12.88 8.12
N LEU A 402 3.26 -11.88 7.85
CA LEU A 402 4.71 -12.05 7.86
C LEU A 402 5.36 -11.57 9.16
N ALA A 403 6.31 -12.35 9.66
CA ALA A 403 7.15 -11.99 10.81
C ALA A 403 8.32 -11.04 10.44
N TRP A 404 8.51 -10.78 9.14
CA TRP A 404 9.62 -9.99 8.62
C TRP A 404 9.28 -8.50 8.52
N ASP A 405 10.30 -7.67 8.67
CA ASP A 405 10.16 -6.22 8.51
C ASP A 405 10.51 -5.75 7.09
N GLY A 406 10.21 -4.48 6.80
CA GLY A 406 10.47 -3.86 5.51
C GLY A 406 11.94 -3.54 5.21
N GLY A 407 12.91 -3.93 6.05
CA GLY A 407 14.31 -3.53 5.93
C GLY A 407 14.97 -3.97 4.63
N LEU A 408 14.66 -5.19 4.18
CA LEU A 408 15.18 -5.78 2.95
C LEU A 408 14.70 -5.08 1.66
N LYS A 409 13.72 -4.17 1.74
CA LYS A 409 13.31 -3.34 0.60
C LYS A 409 14.42 -2.38 0.13
N ARG A 410 15.28 -1.95 1.07
CA ARG A 410 16.29 -0.90 0.83
C ARG A 410 17.71 -1.34 1.14
N ALA A 411 17.88 -2.27 2.07
CA ALA A 411 19.18 -2.78 2.47
C ALA A 411 19.38 -4.20 1.93
N LYS A 412 20.62 -4.52 1.58
CA LYS A 412 21.03 -5.91 1.38
C LYS A 412 21.18 -6.59 2.74
N VAL A 413 21.11 -7.92 2.74
CA VAL A 413 21.51 -8.74 3.90
C VAL A 413 22.93 -8.35 4.31
N LYS A 414 23.16 -8.15 5.61
CA LYS A 414 24.48 -7.79 6.16
C LYS A 414 25.51 -8.84 5.78
N ASP A 415 26.72 -8.40 5.45
CA ASP A 415 27.78 -9.32 5.02
C ASP A 415 28.15 -10.33 6.10
N SER A 416 28.03 -9.97 7.39
CA SER A 416 28.21 -10.91 8.51
C SER A 416 27.29 -12.14 8.45
N PHE A 417 26.05 -12.01 7.97
CA PHE A 417 25.16 -13.16 7.81
C PHE A 417 25.54 -14.03 6.61
N LYS A 418 26.06 -13.42 5.54
CA LYS A 418 26.60 -14.15 4.39
C LYS A 418 27.85 -14.92 4.80
N GLU A 419 28.75 -14.27 5.53
CA GLU A 419 29.97 -14.87 6.07
C GLU A 419 29.65 -16.03 7.01
N GLN A 420 28.60 -15.93 7.85
CA GLN A 420 28.17 -17.05 8.69
C GLN A 420 27.73 -18.26 7.86
N GLN A 421 26.97 -18.06 6.78
CA GLN A 421 26.59 -19.16 5.88
C GLN A 421 27.80 -19.72 5.12
N GLN A 422 28.71 -18.87 4.67
CA GLN A 422 29.96 -19.29 4.02
C GLN A 422 30.87 -20.06 4.99
N LYS A 423 30.92 -19.68 6.27
CA LYS A 423 31.64 -20.42 7.31
C LYS A 423 31.05 -21.81 7.53
N LYS A 424 29.71 -21.91 7.64
CA LYS A 424 29.04 -23.22 7.71
C LYS A 424 29.41 -24.10 6.52
N TYR A 425 29.38 -23.54 5.31
CA TYR A 425 29.84 -24.23 4.10
C TYR A 425 31.30 -24.68 4.21
N SER A 426 32.20 -23.79 4.62
CA SER A 426 33.64 -24.09 4.77
C SER A 426 33.91 -25.21 5.78
N HIS A 427 33.31 -25.15 6.97
CA HIS A 427 33.45 -26.20 8.00
C HIS A 427 32.99 -27.57 7.49
N MET A 428 31.96 -27.62 6.66
CA MET A 428 31.46 -28.89 6.10
C MET A 428 32.35 -29.48 4.99
N VAL A 429 33.03 -28.64 4.22
CA VAL A 429 33.93 -29.07 3.13
C VAL A 429 35.28 -29.50 3.69
N VAL A 430 35.87 -28.68 4.56
CA VAL A 430 37.24 -28.89 5.07
C VAL A 430 37.26 -29.78 6.31
N GLY A 431 36.12 -29.91 7.01
CA GLY A 431 36.06 -30.49 8.35
C GLY A 431 36.37 -29.44 9.42
N ASP A 432 36.11 -29.75 10.68
CA ASP A 432 36.68 -28.98 11.78
C ASP A 432 38.18 -29.27 11.80
N ASP A 433 39.01 -28.23 11.63
CA ASP A 433 40.42 -28.30 12.01
C ASP A 433 40.46 -28.52 13.53
N SER A 434 40.43 -29.77 13.97
CA SER A 434 40.98 -30.17 15.26
C SER A 434 42.51 -30.08 15.13
N SER A 435 43.02 -28.86 15.11
CA SER A 435 44.44 -28.61 15.37
C SER A 435 44.59 -28.43 16.88
N ASP A 436 44.89 -29.54 17.55
CA ASP A 436 45.60 -29.55 18.84
C ASP A 436 46.98 -28.91 18.69
#